data_AF-A0A6B2V686-F1
#
_entry.id   AF-A0A6B2V686-F1
#
_cell.length_a   1.000
_cell.length_b   1.000
_cell.length_c   1.000
_cell.angle_alpha   90.00
_cell.angle_beta   90.00
_cell.angle_gamma   90.00
#
_symmetry.space_group_name_H-M   'P 1'
#
loop_
_entity.id
_entity.type
_entity.pdbx_description
1 polymer ?
#
loop_
_entity_poly.entity_id
_entity_poly.type
_entity_poly.pdbx_seq_one_letter_code
_entity_poly.pdbx_strand_id
1 'polypeptide(L)' 'MKIELTDDQALVLSDWMSRVMHRAEFSAVVDDRAVWSALFKINGTLETQLSSIFDSSYSDQLAAARRRLISELGEFGEQ' A
#
# COMPACT_ATOMS: atom_id res chain seq x y z
N MET A 1 14.93 -11.90 7.88
CA MET A 1 13.50 -11.73 8.19
C MET A 1 12.75 -11.50 6.88
N LYS A 2 11.54 -12.05 6.73
CA LYS A 2 10.64 -11.82 5.58
C LYS A 2 9.28 -11.38 6.10
N ILE A 3 8.64 -10.47 5.38
CA ILE A 3 7.24 -10.08 5.58
C ILE A 3 6.53 -10.50 4.30
N GLU A 4 5.41 -11.20 4.45
CA GLU A 4 4.58 -11.64 3.35
C GLU A 4 3.27 -10.86 3.39
N LEU A 5 2.84 -10.37 2.23
CA LEU A 5 1.59 -9.66 2.06
C LEU A 5 0.63 -10.55 1.27
N THR A 6 -0.65 -10.54 1.64
CA THR A 6 -1.69 -11.09 0.76
C THR A 6 -1.86 -10.20 -0.47
N ASP A 7 -2.50 -10.73 -1.52
CA ASP A 7 -2.79 -9.94 -2.72
C ASP A 7 -3.60 -8.66 -2.40
N ASP A 8 -4.57 -8.76 -1.49
CA ASP A 8 -5.37 -7.62 -1.04
C ASP A 8 -4.52 -6.57 -0.32
N GLN A 9 -3.61 -7.00 0.57
CA GLN A 9 -2.70 -6.11 1.29
C GLN A 9 -1.73 -5.42 0.33
N ALA A 10 -1.14 -6.19 -0.59
CA ALA A 10 -0.21 -5.68 -1.61
C ALA A 10 -0.90 -4.64 -2.50
N LEU A 11 -2.11 -4.94 -2.98
CA LEU A 11 -2.90 -4.07 -3.83
C LEU A 11 -3.24 -2.73 -3.15
N VAL A 12 -3.79 -2.80 -1.93
CA VAL A 12 -4.18 -1.58 -1.18
C VAL A 12 -2.96 -0.76 -0.78
N LEU A 13 -1.86 -1.40 -0.36
CA LEU A 13 -0.63 -0.70 0.01
C LEU A 13 0.02 -0.02 -1.20
N SER A 14 0.11 -0.71 -2.34
CA SER A 14 0.67 -0.16 -3.58
C SER A 14 -0.12 1.06 -4.05
N ASP A 15 -1.44 0.97 -4.05
CA ASP A 15 -2.31 2.10 -4.41
C ASP A 15 -2.07 3.30 -3.48
N TRP A 16 -2.01 3.07 -2.17
CA TRP A 16 -1.77 4.15 -1.21
C TRP A 16 -0.37 4.77 -1.39
N MET A 17 0.67 3.95 -1.53
CA MET A 17 2.06 4.41 -1.69
C MET A 17 2.21 5.28 -2.94
N SER A 18 1.63 4.89 -4.08
CA SER A 18 1.65 5.70 -5.30
C SER A 18 0.99 7.08 -5.14
N ARG A 19 -0.06 7.17 -4.30
CA ARG A 19 -0.77 8.43 -4.02
C ARG A 19 -0.05 9.34 -3.02
N VAL A 20 0.74 8.78 -2.09
CA VAL A 20 1.31 9.54 -0.96
C VAL A 20 2.82 9.76 -1.01
N MET A 21 3.61 8.85 -1.59
CA MET A 21 5.08 8.91 -1.49
C MET A 21 5.70 10.12 -2.20
N HIS A 22 5.01 10.70 -3.18
CA HIS A 22 5.46 11.88 -3.91
C HIS A 22 5.10 13.21 -3.23
N ARG A 23 4.34 13.17 -2.13
CA ARG A 23 3.84 14.37 -1.44
C ARG A 23 4.89 14.90 -0.46
N ALA A 24 5.10 16.23 -0.48
CA ALA A 24 6.06 16.87 0.42
C ALA A 24 5.67 16.68 1.90
N GLU A 25 4.37 16.65 2.20
CA GLU A 25 3.85 16.43 3.54
C GLU A 25 4.18 15.02 4.05
N PHE A 26 4.15 14.00 3.18
CA PHE A 26 4.55 12.66 3.55
C PHE A 26 6.05 12.59 3.84
N SER A 27 6.85 13.27 3.02
CA SER A 27 8.29 13.38 3.27
C SER A 27 8.64 14.11 4.56
N ALA A 28 7.76 14.99 5.06
CA ALA A 28 7.92 15.62 6.36
C ALA A 28 7.55 14.68 7.53
N VAL A 29 6.67 13.69 7.31
CA VAL A 29 6.34 12.66 8.31
C VAL A 29 7.43 11.60 8.42
N VAL A 30 8.07 11.23 7.30
CA VAL A 30 9.19 10.29 7.27
C VAL A 30 10.51 11.06 7.46
N ASP A 31 10.75 11.50 8.69
CA ASP A 31 11.89 12.32 9.10
C ASP A 31 13.23 11.56 9.11
N ASP A 32 13.22 10.26 9.43
CA ASP A 32 14.41 9.41 9.38
C ASP A 32 14.70 8.92 7.95
N ARG A 33 15.86 9.33 7.43
CA ARG A 33 16.34 8.93 6.10
C ARG A 33 16.54 7.41 5.97
N ALA A 34 16.83 6.68 7.04
CA ALA A 34 17.00 5.23 7.00
C ALA A 34 15.68 4.49 6.71
N VAL A 35 14.54 5.04 7.17
CA VAL A 35 13.21 4.44 6.95
C VAL A 35 12.86 4.40 5.46
N TRP A 36 13.31 5.39 4.69
CA TRP A 36 13.14 5.43 3.23
C TRP A 36 13.71 4.20 2.53
N SER A 37 14.77 3.58 3.06
CA SER A 37 15.34 2.37 2.47
C SER A 37 14.31 1.23 2.42
N ALA A 38 13.56 1.01 3.52
CA ALA A 38 12.52 0.00 3.58
C ALA A 38 11.32 0.38 2.71
N LEU A 39 10.89 1.65 2.74
CA LEU A 39 9.78 2.14 1.92
C LEU A 39 10.07 1.98 0.42
N PHE A 40 11.25 2.37 -0.06
CA PHE A 40 11.62 2.19 -1.46
C PHE A 40 11.71 0.72 -1.86
N LYS A 41 12.21 -0.14 -0.97
CA LYS A 41 12.26 -1.58 -1.23
C LYS A 41 10.85 -2.17 -1.37
N ILE A 42 9.93 -1.80 -0.48
CA ILE A 42 8.53 -2.23 -0.53
C ILE A 42 7.88 -1.70 -1.82
N ASN A 43 8.02 -0.40 -2.10
CA ASN A 43 7.44 0.24 -3.29
C ASN A 43 7.89 -0.44 -4.57
N GLY A 44 9.21 -0.60 -4.77
CA GLY A 44 9.74 -1.21 -5.99
C GLY A 44 9.36 -2.68 -6.14
N THR A 45 9.17 -3.40 -5.02
CA THR A 45 8.68 -4.78 -5.05
C THR A 45 7.22 -4.83 -5.51
N LEU A 46 6.37 -3.95 -4.98
CA LEU A 46 4.95 -3.86 -5.33
C LEU A 46 4.76 -3.42 -6.79
N GLU A 47 5.48 -2.40 -7.25
CA GLU A 47 5.43 -1.93 -8.65
C GLU A 47 5.76 -3.04 -9.65
N THR A 48 6.75 -3.90 -9.32
CA THR A 48 7.14 -5.02 -10.19
C THR A 48 6.07 -6.10 -10.24
N GLN A 49 5.49 -6.47 -9.09
CA GLN A 49 4.58 -7.60 -8.98
C GLN A 49 3.15 -7.27 -9.44
N LEU A 50 2.73 -6.01 -9.31
CA LEU A 50 1.34 -5.59 -9.56
C LEU A 50 1.11 -4.96 -10.94
N SER A 51 1.96 -5.23 -11.93
CA SER A 51 1.89 -4.64 -13.30
C SER A 51 0.51 -4.68 -14.00
N SER A 52 -0.47 -5.41 -13.46
CA SER A 52 -1.89 -5.44 -13.83
C SER A 52 -2.73 -4.20 -13.40
N ILE A 53 -2.16 -3.13 -12.83
CA ILE A 53 -2.89 -1.89 -12.45
C ILE A 53 -3.64 -1.23 -13.63
N PHE A 54 -3.27 -1.58 -14.86
CA PHE A 54 -3.91 -1.09 -16.09
C PHE A 54 -5.13 -1.90 -16.54
N ASP A 55 -5.57 -2.90 -15.77
CA ASP A 55 -6.81 -3.62 -16.03
C ASP A 55 -8.03 -2.73 -15.74
N SER A 56 -9.04 -2.75 -16.60
CA SER A 56 -10.27 -1.97 -16.41
C SER A 56 -11.02 -2.34 -15.13
N SER A 57 -10.75 -3.52 -14.56
CA SER A 57 -11.30 -3.99 -13.30
C SER A 57 -10.49 -3.57 -12.05
N TYR A 58 -9.35 -2.89 -12.20
CA TYR A 58 -8.47 -2.52 -11.08
C TYR A 58 -9.21 -1.78 -9.95
N SER A 59 -10.06 -0.82 -10.32
CA SER A 59 -10.80 -0.02 -9.33
C SER A 59 -11.76 -0.87 -8.49
N ASP A 60 -12.44 -1.84 -9.13
CA ASP A 60 -13.37 -2.73 -8.44
C ASP A 60 -12.62 -3.73 -7.54
N GLN A 61 -11.49 -4.25 -8.02
CA GLN A 61 -10.62 -5.13 -7.24
C GLN A 61 -10.07 -4.41 -6.00
N LEU A 62 -9.59 -3.18 -6.16
CA LEU A 62 -9.08 -2.36 -5.06
C LEU A 62 -10.17 -2.07 -4.02
N ALA A 63 -11.39 -1.75 -4.45
CA ALA A 63 -12.52 -1.51 -3.56
C ALA A 63 -12.92 -2.77 -2.78
N ALA A 64 -12.93 -3.93 -3.45
CA ALA A 64 -13.24 -5.21 -2.82
C ALA A 64 -12.15 -5.65 -1.82
N ALA A 65 -10.88 -5.51 -2.18
CA ALA A 65 -9.74 -5.75 -1.29
C ALA A 65 -9.82 -4.89 -0.03
N ARG A 66 -10.04 -3.57 -0.21
CA ARG A 66 -10.20 -2.64 0.92
C ARG A 66 -11.34 -3.06 1.85
N ARG A 67 -12.49 -3.45 1.31
CA ARG A 67 -13.64 -3.89 2.11
C ARG A 67 -13.33 -5.14 2.93
N ARG A 68 -12.65 -6.12 2.32
CA ARG A 68 -12.22 -7.35 3.02
C ARG A 68 -11.26 -7.04 4.16
N LEU A 69 -10.20 -6.26 3.89
CA LEU A 69 -9.22 -5.90 4.92
C LEU A 69 -9.84 -5.10 6.08
N ILE A 70 -10.72 -4.13 5.80
CA ILE A 70 -11.43 -3.40 6.86
C ILE A 70 -12.29 -4.35 7.70
N SER A 71 -13.01 -5.27 7.05
CA SER A 71 -13.81 -6.27 7.75
C SER A 71 -12.97 -7.20 8.64
N GLU A 72 -11.73 -7.50 8.24
CA GLU A 72 -10.80 -8.32 9.04
C GLU A 72 -10.22 -7.56 10.24
N LEU A 73 -9.98 -6.26 10.10
CA LEU A 73 -9.45 -5.40 11.17
C LEU A 73 -10.49 -5.09 12.26
N GLY A 74 -11.79 -5.21 11.96
CA GLY A 74 -12.87 -4.86 12.88
C GLY A 74 -12.94 -3.35 13.16
N GLU A 75 -13.42 -2.96 14.36
CA GLU A 75 -13.39 -1.57 14.84
C GLU A 75 -11.95 -1.16 15.23
N PHE A 76 -11.09 -1.00 14.23
CA PHE A 76 -9.74 -0.47 14.45
C PHE A 76 -9.76 1.05 14.22
N GLY A 77 -9.67 1.84 15.30
CA GLY A 77 -9.53 3.30 15.23
C GLY A 77 -10.80 4.12 15.48
N GLU A 78 -11.89 3.54 15.99
CA GLU A 78 -12.97 4.29 16.63
C GLU A 78 -12.66 4.50 18.13
N GLN A 79 -11.70 5.38 18.43
CA GLN A 79 -11.50 5.96 19.77
C GLN A 79 -11.16 7.45 19.67
#